data_AF-A0A8H7PHB7-F1
#
_entry.id   AF-A0A8H7PHB7-F1
#
_cell.length_a   1.000
_cell.length_b   1.000
_cell.length_c   1.000
_cell.angle_alpha   90.00
_cell.angle_beta   90.00
_cell.angle_gamma   90.00
#
_symmetry.space_group_name_H-M   'P 1'
#
loop_
_entity.id
_entity.type
_entity.pdbx_description
1 polymer ?
#
loop_
_entity_poly.entity_id
_entity_poly.type
_entity_poly.pdbx_seq_one_letter_code
_entity_poly.pdbx_strand_id
1 'polypeptide(L)'
;MALWDDLALNVMIELDDDAENLWDQETQVCSQDTLQRHYFDFFMRSFSKLPSGIQKQDNEFNPWDDNNPNPLSVLVDNAASMPSRMQMLVSQYAPELATLYFTKSDMDRARYYIRQFYRHFISSLSRLHPLANSSRFAKLQGIQK
;
A
#
# COMPACT_ATOMS: atom_id res chain seq x y z
N MET A 1 -13.88 -16.71 2.16
CA MET A 1 -12.56 -17.24 1.82
C MET A 1 -11.78 -16.12 1.15
N ALA A 2 -10.64 -15.76 1.74
CA ALA A 2 -9.37 -15.57 1.03
C ALA A 2 -9.21 -14.58 -0.13
N LEU A 3 -10.15 -13.67 -0.48
CA LEU A 3 -9.89 -12.77 -1.65
C LEU A 3 -8.61 -11.93 -1.49
N TRP A 4 -8.31 -11.47 -0.27
CA TRP A 4 -7.08 -10.72 -0.01
C TRP A 4 -5.85 -11.61 0.04
N ASP A 5 -5.98 -12.83 0.56
CA ASP A 5 -4.91 -13.83 0.56
C ASP A 5 -4.55 -14.22 -0.89
N ASP A 6 -5.55 -14.57 -1.71
CA ASP A 6 -5.36 -14.90 -3.13
C ASP A 6 -4.76 -13.72 -3.91
N LEU A 7 -5.23 -12.49 -3.66
CA LEU A 7 -4.66 -11.31 -4.30
C LEU A 7 -3.21 -11.09 -3.86
N ALA A 8 -2.91 -11.22 -2.57
CA ALA A 8 -1.55 -11.08 -2.06
C ALA A 8 -0.61 -12.15 -2.65
N LEU A 9 -1.04 -13.42 -2.67
CA LEU A 9 -0.27 -14.52 -3.27
C LEU A 9 -0.01 -14.29 -4.76
N ASN A 10 -1.06 -13.96 -5.53
CA ASN A 10 -0.91 -13.71 -6.96
C ASN A 10 0.01 -12.52 -7.24
N VAL A 11 -0.08 -11.44 -6.45
CA VAL A 11 0.83 -10.30 -6.59
C VAL A 11 2.27 -10.69 -6.29
N MET A 12 2.52 -11.49 -5.25
CA MET A 12 3.89 -11.94 -4.92
C MET A 12 4.46 -12.87 -5.99
N ILE A 13 3.63 -13.76 -6.56
CA ILE A 13 4.05 -14.64 -7.67
C ILE A 13 4.52 -13.81 -8.88
N GLU A 14 3.78 -12.76 -9.23
CA GLU A 14 4.15 -11.85 -10.33
C GLU A 14 5.38 -10.99 -10.03
N LEU A 15 5.76 -10.88 -8.75
CA LEU A 15 6.94 -10.18 -8.27
C LEU A 15 8.10 -11.13 -7.96
N ASP A 16 8.03 -12.41 -8.37
CA ASP A 16 9.04 -13.43 -8.08
C ASP A 16 9.36 -13.56 -6.57
N ASP A 17 8.34 -13.43 -5.73
CA ASP A 17 8.41 -13.43 -4.26
C ASP A 17 9.31 -12.34 -3.64
N ASP A 18 9.68 -11.29 -4.41
CA ASP A 18 10.47 -10.16 -3.93
C ASP A 18 9.72 -8.82 -4.09
N ALA A 19 9.37 -8.21 -2.96
CA ALA A 19 8.68 -6.92 -2.94
C ALA A 19 9.55 -5.76 -3.49
N GLU A 20 10.87 -5.90 -3.55
CA GLU A 20 11.74 -4.88 -4.14
C GLU A 20 11.56 -4.74 -5.65
N ASN A 21 11.11 -5.81 -6.32
CA ASN A 21 10.79 -5.80 -7.76
C ASN A 21 9.66 -4.80 -8.10
N LEU A 22 8.89 -4.34 -7.11
CA LEU A 22 7.94 -3.23 -7.28
C LEU A 22 8.63 -1.94 -7.73
N TRP A 23 9.89 -1.73 -7.35
CA TRP A 23 10.65 -0.50 -7.65
C TRP A 23 11.44 -0.55 -8.94
N ASP A 24 11.66 -1.75 -9.50
CA ASP A 24 12.57 -1.93 -10.61
C ASP A 24 12.03 -1.34 -11.91
N GLN A 25 12.98 -0.89 -12.72
CA GLN A 25 12.73 -0.19 -13.98
C GLN A 25 12.77 -1.12 -15.20
N GLU A 26 13.21 -2.38 -15.07
CA GLU A 26 13.30 -3.30 -16.22
C GLU A 26 11.96 -3.97 -16.58
N THR A 27 10.97 -3.93 -15.68
CA THR A 27 9.55 -4.19 -15.99
C THR A 27 8.90 -3.08 -16.84
N GLN A 28 9.65 -2.05 -17.27
CA GLN A 28 9.17 -0.86 -18.01
C GLN A 28 9.24 -0.99 -19.55
N VAL A 29 9.42 -2.19 -20.11
CA VAL A 29 9.66 -2.34 -21.57
C VAL A 29 8.40 -2.16 -22.43
N CYS A 30 7.19 -2.38 -21.92
CA CYS A 30 6.00 -2.01 -22.69
C CYS A 30 5.47 -0.64 -22.22
N SER A 31 4.41 -0.15 -22.85
CA SER A 31 3.66 1.06 -22.52
C SER A 31 3.00 1.03 -21.11
N GLN A 32 3.79 0.75 -20.07
CA GLN A 32 3.47 0.00 -18.84
C GLN A 32 3.53 0.79 -17.52
N ASP A 33 3.72 2.12 -17.52
CA ASP A 33 3.67 2.94 -16.29
C ASP A 33 2.38 2.74 -15.48
N THR A 34 1.30 2.35 -16.16
CA THR A 34 0.01 2.07 -15.53
C THR A 34 0.01 0.71 -14.82
N LEU A 35 0.64 -0.34 -15.37
CA LEU A 35 0.56 -1.70 -14.82
C LEU A 35 1.35 -1.83 -13.51
N GLN A 36 2.55 -1.25 -13.44
CA GLN A 36 3.35 -1.20 -12.20
C GLN A 36 2.59 -0.52 -11.07
N ARG A 37 1.86 0.56 -11.37
CA ARG A 37 0.99 1.24 -10.38
C ARG A 37 -0.14 0.36 -9.88
N HIS A 38 -0.74 -0.47 -10.75
CA HIS A 38 -1.78 -1.40 -10.33
C HIS A 38 -1.24 -2.49 -9.39
N TYR A 39 -0.06 -3.06 -9.68
CA TYR A 39 0.58 -4.01 -8.76
C TYR A 39 0.92 -3.35 -7.42
N PHE A 40 1.42 -2.11 -7.43
CA PHE A 40 1.63 -1.34 -6.21
C PHE A 40 0.32 -1.15 -5.41
N ASP A 41 -0.75 -0.75 -6.08
CA ASP A 41 -2.07 -0.57 -5.46
C ASP A 41 -2.60 -1.88 -4.85
N PHE A 42 -2.47 -2.99 -5.58
CA PHE A 42 -2.90 -4.30 -5.11
C PHE A 42 -2.06 -4.79 -3.94
N PHE A 43 -0.73 -4.67 -4.03
CA PHE A 43 0.21 -5.01 -2.95
C PHE A 43 -0.11 -4.23 -1.67
N MET A 44 -0.15 -2.90 -1.76
CA MET A 44 -0.37 -2.04 -0.57
C MET A 44 -1.72 -2.35 0.09
N ARG A 45 -2.76 -2.59 -0.71
CA ARG A 45 -4.09 -2.90 -0.19
C ARG A 45 -4.22 -4.30 0.37
N SER A 46 -3.70 -5.34 -0.29
CA SER A 46 -3.85 -6.71 0.18
C SER A 46 -3.11 -6.92 1.50
N PHE A 47 -1.83 -6.53 1.56
CA PHE A 47 -1.01 -6.73 2.76
C PHE A 47 -1.38 -5.81 3.93
N SER A 48 -1.99 -4.64 3.69
CA SER A 48 -2.55 -3.82 4.77
C SER A 48 -3.85 -4.40 5.35
N LYS A 49 -4.59 -5.22 4.58
CA LYS A 49 -5.78 -5.94 5.05
C LYS A 49 -5.48 -7.26 5.73
N LEU A 50 -4.24 -7.75 5.63
CA LEU A 50 -3.75 -8.97 6.25
C LEU A 50 -2.77 -8.63 7.39
N PRO A 51 -3.24 -8.14 8.55
CA PRO A 51 -2.35 -7.70 9.62
C PRO A 51 -1.67 -8.84 10.40
N SER A 52 -2.24 -10.05 10.37
CA SER A 52 -1.83 -11.15 11.27
C SER A 52 -1.13 -12.31 10.55
N GLY A 53 -1.30 -12.43 9.24
CA GLY A 53 -0.79 -13.56 8.45
C GLY A 53 -1.54 -13.70 7.14
N ILE A 54 -1.15 -14.71 6.36
CA ILE A 54 -1.79 -15.10 5.10
C ILE A 54 -2.21 -16.56 5.15
N GLN A 55 -3.39 -16.87 4.60
CA GLN A 55 -3.81 -18.26 4.38
C GLN A 55 -3.33 -18.74 3.01
N LYS A 56 -2.58 -19.85 2.98
CA LYS A 56 -2.13 -20.50 1.74
C LYS A 56 -3.20 -21.43 1.15
N GLN A 57 -2.98 -21.89 -0.08
CA GLN A 57 -3.89 -22.77 -0.82
C GLN A 57 -4.24 -24.08 -0.07
N ASP A 58 -3.34 -24.58 0.79
CA ASP A 58 -3.55 -25.78 1.60
C ASP A 58 -4.30 -25.50 2.93
N ASN A 59 -4.89 -24.31 3.07
CA ASN A 59 -5.55 -23.84 4.29
C ASN A 59 -4.61 -23.71 5.51
N GLU A 60 -3.30 -23.74 5.26
CA GLU A 60 -2.26 -23.46 6.23
C GLU A 60 -2.19 -21.95 6.49
N PHE A 61 -2.34 -21.55 7.75
CA PHE A 61 -2.20 -20.16 8.16
C PHE A 61 -0.73 -19.88 8.48
N ASN A 62 -0.14 -18.97 7.71
CA ASN A 62 1.23 -18.53 7.92
C ASN A 62 1.20 -17.14 8.62
N PRO A 63 1.47 -17.08 9.94
CA PRO A 63 1.47 -15.81 10.66
C PRO A 63 2.62 -14.91 10.24
N TRP A 64 2.43 -13.60 10.42
CA TRP A 64 3.55 -12.67 10.36
C TRP A 64 4.30 -12.68 11.69
N ASP A 65 5.60 -13.00 11.64
CA ASP A 65 6.48 -13.03 12.80
C ASP A 65 7.90 -12.56 12.42
N ASP A 66 8.84 -12.68 13.35
CA ASP A 66 10.23 -12.24 13.13
C ASP A 66 10.96 -13.05 12.04
N ASN A 67 10.52 -14.28 11.74
CA ASN A 67 11.11 -15.14 10.71
C ASN A 67 10.37 -15.03 9.37
N ASN A 68 9.11 -14.61 9.39
CA ASN A 68 8.25 -14.37 8.24
C ASN A 68 7.59 -12.99 8.38
N PRO A 69 8.34 -11.90 8.19
CA PRO A 69 7.80 -10.55 8.34
C PRO A 69 6.76 -10.27 7.27
N ASN A 70 5.77 -9.42 7.59
CA ASN A 70 4.80 -8.97 6.59
C ASN A 70 5.56 -8.29 5.42
N PRO A 71 5.37 -8.70 4.16
CA PRO A 71 6.06 -8.10 3.01
C PRO A 71 5.90 -6.57 2.92
N LEU A 72 4.75 -6.02 3.31
CA LEU A 72 4.53 -4.58 3.38
C LEU A 72 5.45 -3.89 4.40
N SER A 73 5.73 -4.55 5.53
CA SER A 73 6.65 -4.02 6.52
C SER A 73 8.08 -3.96 5.99
N VAL A 74 8.53 -5.03 5.33
CA VAL A 74 9.85 -5.11 4.70
C VAL A 74 10.00 -4.03 3.64
N LEU A 75 9.00 -3.85 2.77
CA LEU A 75 9.00 -2.82 1.74
C LEU A 75 9.17 -1.41 2.33
N VAL A 76 8.45 -1.11 3.42
CA VAL A 76 8.51 0.20 4.09
C VAL A 76 9.86 0.41 4.77
N ASP A 77 10.38 -0.62 5.44
CA ASP A 77 11.66 -0.57 6.14
C ASP A 77 12.83 -0.40 5.14
N ASN A 78 12.77 -1.07 3.98
CA ASN A 78 13.71 -0.87 2.88
C ASN A 78 13.57 0.53 2.25
N ALA A 79 12.33 0.98 2.00
CA ALA A 79 12.07 2.31 1.44
C ALA A 79 12.54 3.45 2.37
N ALA A 80 12.65 3.22 3.68
CA ALA A 80 13.19 4.22 4.61
C ALA A 80 14.65 4.60 4.32
N SER A 81 15.42 3.72 3.69
CA SER A 81 16.79 4.00 3.24
C SER A 81 16.87 4.92 2.02
N MET A 82 15.77 5.07 1.28
CA MET A 82 15.69 5.84 0.03
C MET A 82 14.60 6.92 0.12
N PRO A 83 14.96 8.20 0.35
CA PRO A 83 13.98 9.27 0.61
C PRO A 83 12.91 9.44 -0.48
N SER A 84 13.25 9.19 -1.76
CA SER A 84 12.32 9.27 -2.89
C SER A 84 11.21 8.22 -2.82
N ARG A 85 11.56 6.96 -2.51
CA ARG A 85 10.62 5.85 -2.32
C ARG A 85 9.70 6.13 -1.14
N MET A 86 10.28 6.56 -0.02
CA MET A 86 9.48 6.91 1.15
C MET A 86 8.52 8.07 0.88
N GLN A 87 8.97 9.11 0.18
CA GLN A 87 8.10 10.24 -0.18
C GLN A 87 6.91 9.78 -1.04
N MET A 88 7.14 8.89 -2.01
CA MET A 88 6.09 8.30 -2.83
C MET A 88 5.08 7.55 -1.95
N LEU A 89 5.54 6.66 -1.07
CA LEU A 89 4.68 5.90 -0.15
C LEU A 89 3.83 6.82 0.73
N VAL A 90 4.42 7.85 1.33
CA VAL A 90 3.70 8.81 2.17
C VAL A 90 2.65 9.60 1.38
N SER A 91 2.98 9.96 0.14
CA SER A 91 2.08 10.78 -0.68
C SER A 91 0.86 10.01 -1.21
N GLN A 92 1.01 8.72 -1.48
CA GLN A 92 -0.01 7.91 -2.18
C GLN A 92 -0.71 6.91 -1.25
N TYR A 93 0.01 6.36 -0.26
CA TYR A 93 -0.43 5.22 0.56
C TYR A 93 -0.39 5.51 2.07
N ALA A 94 -0.56 6.78 2.45
CA ALA A 94 -0.61 7.16 3.85
C ALA A 94 -1.62 6.37 4.72
N PRO A 95 -2.83 6.01 4.24
CA PRO A 95 -3.77 5.19 5.02
C PRO A 95 -3.26 3.77 5.30
N GLU A 96 -2.64 3.14 4.32
CA GLU A 96 -2.05 1.81 4.43
C GLU A 96 -0.86 1.83 5.41
N LEU A 97 -0.01 2.86 5.32
CA LEU A 97 1.06 3.08 6.30
C LEU A 97 0.51 3.29 7.70
N ALA A 98 -0.54 4.10 7.86
CA ALA A 98 -1.15 4.32 9.17
C ALA A 98 -1.69 3.01 9.78
N THR A 99 -2.30 2.16 8.95
CA THR A 99 -2.81 0.84 9.36
C THR A 99 -1.67 -0.08 9.78
N LEU A 100 -0.57 -0.11 9.03
CA LEU A 100 0.62 -0.89 9.36
C LEU A 100 1.23 -0.46 10.71
N TYR A 101 1.36 0.84 10.96
CA TYR A 101 1.94 1.31 12.22
C TYR A 101 0.97 1.16 13.40
N PHE A 102 -0.34 1.16 13.14
CA PHE A 102 -1.34 0.79 14.14
C PHE A 102 -1.20 -0.67 14.57
N THR A 103 -1.00 -1.60 13.63
CA THR A 103 -0.81 -3.03 13.97
C THR A 103 0.52 -3.28 14.69
N LYS A 104 1.56 -2.50 14.37
CA LYS A 104 2.84 -2.48 15.09
C LYS A 104 2.79 -1.73 16.44
N SER A 105 1.63 -1.21 16.86
CA SER A 105 1.46 -0.42 18.10
C SER A 105 2.28 0.88 18.18
N ASP A 106 2.78 1.40 17.05
CA ASP A 106 3.47 2.70 16.96
C ASP A 106 2.46 3.80 16.58
N MET A 107 1.82 4.33 17.63
CA MET A 107 0.74 5.31 17.48
C MET A 107 1.22 6.68 17.01
N ASP A 108 2.48 7.04 17.27
CA ASP A 108 3.04 8.30 16.84
C ASP A 108 3.23 8.32 15.32
N ARG A 109 3.78 7.25 14.76
CA ARG A 109 3.90 7.10 13.30
C ARG A 109 2.53 6.95 12.64
N ALA A 110 1.61 6.18 13.21
CA ALA A 110 0.25 6.07 12.69
C ALA A 110 -0.44 7.44 12.59
N ARG A 111 -0.35 8.26 13.66
CA ARG A 111 -0.88 9.62 13.70
C ARG A 111 -0.21 10.54 12.68
N TYR A 112 1.10 10.40 12.47
CA TYR A 112 1.82 11.15 11.45
C TYR A 112 1.25 10.89 10.06
N TYR A 113 1.08 9.63 9.66
CA TYR A 113 0.57 9.30 8.31
C TYR A 113 -0.88 9.71 8.12
N ILE A 114 -1.74 9.59 9.14
CA ILE A 114 -3.12 10.13 9.08
C ILE A 114 -3.10 11.64 8.78
N ARG A 115 -2.21 12.41 9.43
CA ARG A 115 -2.09 13.85 9.15
C ARG A 115 -1.61 14.11 7.72
N GLN A 116 -0.69 13.32 7.20
CA GLN A 116 -0.23 13.44 5.81
C GLN A 116 -1.36 13.13 4.83
N PHE A 117 -2.16 12.09 5.09
CA PHE A 117 -3.35 11.79 4.30
C PHE A 117 -4.29 13.00 4.21
N TYR A 118 -4.64 13.62 5.33
CA TYR A 118 -5.51 14.81 5.31
C TYR A 118 -4.90 15.99 4.56
N ARG A 119 -3.59 16.24 4.71
CA ARG A 119 -2.89 17.30 3.96
C ARG A 119 -2.95 17.06 2.45
N HIS A 120 -2.66 15.84 2.01
CA HIS A 120 -2.72 15.47 0.60
C HIS A 120 -4.17 15.46 0.08
N PHE A 121 -5.12 15.03 0.89
CA PHE A 121 -6.54 15.06 0.58
C PHE A 121 -7.01 16.50 0.32
N ILE A 122 -6.75 17.43 1.25
CA ILE A 122 -7.18 18.83 1.11
C ILE A 122 -6.53 19.47 -0.10
N SER A 123 -5.22 19.26 -0.28
CA SER A 123 -4.50 19.81 -1.45
C SER A 123 -4.98 19.24 -2.78
N SER A 124 -5.41 17.98 -2.83
CA SER A 124 -5.90 17.37 -4.08
C SER A 124 -7.35 17.78 -4.35
N LEU A 125 -8.20 17.88 -3.32
CA LEU A 125 -9.56 18.37 -3.46
C LEU A 125 -9.60 19.85 -3.87
N SER A 126 -8.71 20.69 -3.35
CA SER A 126 -8.66 22.13 -3.69
C SER A 126 -8.26 22.40 -5.14
N ARG A 127 -7.53 21.47 -5.77
CA ARG A 127 -7.12 21.54 -7.18
C ARG A 127 -8.22 21.08 -8.15
N LEU A 128 -9.25 20.39 -7.68
CA LEU A 128 -10.34 19.94 -8.53
C LEU A 128 -11.25 21.11 -8.90
N HIS A 129 -11.55 21.22 -10.20
CA HIS A 129 -12.49 22.21 -10.71
C HIS A 129 -13.83 22.11 -9.96
N PRO A 130 -14.45 23.23 -9.54
CA PRO A 130 -15.69 23.21 -8.76
C PRO A 130 -16.83 22.40 -9.38
N LEU A 131 -16.91 22.37 -10.71
CA LEU A 131 -17.95 21.63 -11.46
C LEU A 131 -17.61 20.15 -11.71
N ALA A 132 -16.42 19.66 -11.35
CA ALA A 132 -16.03 18.26 -11.51
C ALA A 132 -16.67 17.39 -10.40
N ASN A 133 -18.01 17.35 -10.37
CA ASN A 133 -18.80 16.80 -9.28
C ASN A 133 -18.49 15.32 -9.01
N SER A 134 -18.34 14.49 -10.05
CA SER A 134 -18.00 13.07 -9.92
C SER A 134 -16.63 12.86 -9.27
N SER A 135 -15.60 13.56 -9.74
CA SER A 135 -14.23 13.47 -9.20
C SER A 135 -14.16 13.98 -7.75
N ARG A 136 -14.86 15.08 -7.44
CA ARG A 136 -14.93 15.62 -6.08
C ARG A 136 -15.65 14.65 -5.14
N PHE A 137 -16.76 14.08 -5.57
CA PHE A 137 -17.51 13.10 -4.78
C PHE A 137 -16.70 11.82 -4.52
N ALA A 138 -16.06 11.26 -5.57
CA ALA A 138 -15.18 10.12 -5.44
C ALA A 138 -14.03 10.39 -4.46
N LYS A 139 -13.49 11.62 -4.46
CA LYS A 139 -12.48 12.02 -3.48
C LYS A 139 -13.07 12.07 -2.07
N LEU A 140 -14.19 12.76 -1.87
CA LEU A 140 -14.86 12.91 -0.57
C LEU A 140 -15.21 11.58 0.10
N GLN A 141 -15.59 10.55 -0.66
CA GLN A 141 -15.81 9.20 -0.12
C GLN A 141 -14.58 8.63 0.61
N GLY A 142 -13.37 9.08 0.24
CA GLY A 142 -12.13 8.66 0.89
C GLY A 142 -11.92 9.20 2.30
N ILE A 143 -12.66 10.22 2.76
CA ILE A 143 -12.52 10.77 4.13
C ILE A 143 -13.06 9.82 5.20
N GLN A 144 -14.11 9.05 4.88
CA GLN A 144 -14.80 8.18 5.84
C GLN A 144 -14.07 6.84 6.05
N LYS A 145 -13.06 6.54 5.22
CA LYS A 145 -12.22 5.35 5.35
C LYS A 145 -11.30 5.46 6.55
#